data_AF-A0A2S8BLE6-F1
#
_entry.id   AF-A0A2S8BLE6-F1
#
_cell.length_a   1.000
_cell.length_b   1.000
_cell.length_c   1.000
_cell.angle_alpha   90.00
_cell.angle_beta   90.00
_cell.angle_gamma   90.00
#
_symmetry.space_group_name_H-M   'P 1'
#
loop_
_entity.id
_entity.type
_entity.pdbx_description
1 polymer ?
#
loop_
_entity_poly.entity_id
_entity_poly.type
_entity_poly.pdbx_seq_one_letter_code
_entity_poly.pdbx_strand_id
1 'polypeptide(L)'
;MREIGPALTKELVMTCRPFGAEEARAAGFINRVVAAADLDDTVERLVAQLITKSALTLSVTKRHTNAVTDGMVAPARSWSDADGLVTALHDPESRDAATAYLQRVRRR
;
A
#
# COMPACT_ATOMS: atom_id res chain seq x y z
N MET A 1 5.15 -2.46 -3.26
CA MET A 1 5.33 -1.94 -1.88
C MET A 1 6.64 -1.16 -1.81
N ARG A 2 6.59 0.14 -2.10
CA ARG A 2 7.77 1.00 -2.17
C ARG A 2 8.15 1.58 -0.81
N GLU A 3 7.15 2.01 -0.05
CA GLU A 3 7.32 2.79 1.18
C GLU A 3 8.04 2.04 2.32
N ILE A 4 7.97 0.71 2.34
CA ILE A 4 8.56 -0.14 3.39
C ILE A 4 9.86 -0.84 2.96
N GLY A 5 10.34 -0.54 1.75
CA GLY A 5 11.56 -1.15 1.19
C GLY A 5 11.42 -2.64 0.83
N PRO A 6 12.43 -3.20 0.13
CA PRO A 6 12.37 -4.54 -0.45
C PRO A 6 12.46 -5.67 0.59
N ALA A 7 13.13 -5.46 1.73
CA ALA A 7 13.31 -6.50 2.75
C ALA A 7 11.97 -6.82 3.43
N LEU A 8 11.32 -5.81 4.02
CA LEU A 8 10.04 -5.98 4.68
C LEU A 8 8.92 -6.33 3.69
N THR A 9 8.99 -5.81 2.45
CA THR A 9 8.08 -6.25 1.38
C THR A 9 8.14 -7.75 1.14
N LYS A 10 9.34 -8.33 1.01
CA LYS A 10 9.48 -9.78 0.79
C LYS A 10 8.93 -10.57 1.96
N GLU A 11 9.25 -10.15 3.18
CA GLU A 11 8.71 -10.81 4.38
C GLU A 11 7.18 -10.80 4.38
N LEU A 12 6.54 -9.64 4.26
CA LEU A 12 5.08 -9.53 4.35
C LEU A 12 4.36 -10.23 3.18
N VAL A 13 4.87 -10.09 1.96
CA VAL A 13 4.24 -10.67 0.76
C VAL A 13 4.39 -12.18 0.73
N MET A 14 5.55 -12.73 1.12
CA MET A 14 5.78 -14.17 1.06
C MET A 14 5.16 -14.92 2.25
N THR A 15 5.02 -14.27 3.41
CA THR A 15 4.45 -14.92 4.61
C THR A 15 2.95 -14.66 4.77
N CYS A 16 2.41 -13.64 4.11
CA CYS A 16 1.02 -13.19 4.27
C CYS A 16 0.63 -12.94 5.74
N ARG A 17 1.60 -12.65 6.63
CA ARG A 17 1.30 -12.41 8.04
C ARG A 17 0.57 -11.07 8.21
N PRO A 18 -0.39 -10.96 9.15
CA PRO A 18 -0.94 -9.67 9.51
C PRO A 18 0.10 -8.81 10.22
N PHE A 19 -0.04 -7.49 10.09
CA PHE A 19 0.75 -6.50 10.82
C PHE A 19 -0.16 -5.39 11.35
N GLY A 20 0.25 -4.77 12.45
CA GLY A 20 -0.52 -3.73 13.14
C GLY A 20 -0.15 -2.31 12.68
N ALA A 21 -0.92 -1.34 13.17
CA ALA A 21 -0.71 0.08 12.86
C ALA A 21 0.66 0.60 13.31
N GLU A 22 1.16 0.18 14.47
CA GLU A 22 2.48 0.60 14.96
C GLU A 22 3.63 0.07 14.11
N GLU A 23 3.54 -1.19 13.68
CA GLU A 23 4.52 -1.76 12.75
C GLU A 23 4.49 -1.03 11.40
N ALA A 24 3.29 -0.76 10.88
CA ALA A 24 3.11 0.01 9.65
C ALA A 24 3.74 1.40 9.75
N ARG A 25 3.59 2.08 10.90
CA ARG A 25 4.20 3.39 11.14
C ARG A 25 5.71 3.31 11.25
N ALA A 26 6.24 2.35 12.00
CA ALA A 26 7.68 2.13 12.14
C ALA A 26 8.35 1.80 10.80
N ALA A 27 7.63 1.08 9.93
CA ALA A 27 8.06 0.76 8.57
C ALA A 27 7.97 1.93 7.58
N GLY A 28 7.37 3.06 7.96
CA GLY A 28 7.13 4.20 7.07
C GLY A 28 5.95 4.02 6.11
N PHE A 29 5.12 2.98 6.31
CA PHE A 29 3.94 2.73 5.48
C PHE A 29 2.82 3.75 5.71
N ILE A 30 2.70 4.24 6.94
CA ILE A 30 1.71 5.26 7.33
C ILE A 30 2.37 6.37 8.16
N ASN A 31 1.86 7.59 8.06
CA ASN A 31 2.46 8.75 8.71
C ASN A 31 2.10 8.88 10.20
N ARG A 32 0.94 8.36 10.62
CA ARG A 32 0.42 8.54 11.99
C ARG A 32 -0.51 7.38 12.38
N VAL A 33 -0.45 7.02 13.66
CA VAL A 33 -1.43 6.14 14.33
C VAL A 33 -2.15 6.97 15.39
N VAL A 34 -3.47 6.82 15.46
CA VAL A 34 -4.34 7.47 16.46
C VAL A 34 -5.33 6.44 16.99
N ALA A 35 -5.96 6.74 18.14
CA ALA A 35 -7.08 5.95 18.61
C ALA A 35 -8.25 6.04 17.60
N ALA A 36 -9.04 4.97 17.49
CA ALA A 36 -10.13 4.92 16.52
C ALA A 36 -11.16 6.05 16.72
N ALA A 37 -11.42 6.45 17.97
CA ALA A 37 -12.32 7.55 18.30
C ALA A 37 -11.80 8.92 17.84
N ASP A 38 -10.48 9.08 17.68
CA ASP A 38 -9.84 10.36 17.34
C ASP A 38 -9.56 10.51 15.83
N LEU A 39 -9.97 9.52 15.02
CA LEU A 39 -9.63 9.46 13.60
C LEU A 39 -10.23 10.64 12.84
N ASP A 40 -11.52 10.89 13.02
CA ASP A 40 -12.25 11.94 12.31
C ASP A 40 -11.68 13.32 12.66
N ASP A 41 -11.55 13.63 13.95
CA ASP A 41 -10.94 14.87 14.44
C ASP A 41 -9.52 15.09 13.91
N THR A 42 -8.74 14.01 13.81
CA THR A 42 -7.38 14.07 13.29
C THR A 42 -7.35 14.38 11.80
N VAL A 43 -8.27 13.78 11.03
CA VAL A 43 -8.44 14.06 9.60
C VAL A 43 -8.91 15.49 9.38
N GLU A 44 -9.93 15.94 10.11
CA GLU A 44 -10.45 17.31 10.01
C GLU A 44 -9.37 18.35 10.28
N ARG A 45 -8.56 18.13 11.32
CA ARG A 45 -7.43 19.02 11.63
C ARG A 45 -6.39 19.05 10.51
N LEU A 46 -6.08 17.91 9.88
CA LEU A 46 -5.18 17.88 8.73
C LEU A 46 -5.77 18.64 7.53
N VAL A 47 -7.06 18.44 7.25
CA VAL A 47 -7.77 19.17 6.18
C VAL A 47 -7.75 20.66 6.45
N ALA A 48 -8.08 21.08 7.68
CA ALA A 48 -8.06 22.47 8.12
C ALA A 48 -6.68 23.11 7.92
N GLN A 49 -5.59 22.36 8.12
CA GLN A 49 -4.24 22.85 7.81
C GLN A 49 -4.00 23.02 6.30
N LEU A 50 -4.45 22.06 5.48
CA LEU A 50 -4.24 22.08 4.04
C LEU A 50 -5.03 23.18 3.33
N ILE A 51 -6.28 23.42 3.71
CA ILE A 51 -7.13 24.44 3.07
C ILE A 51 -6.63 25.87 3.28
N THR A 52 -5.72 26.10 4.23
CA THR A 52 -5.04 27.40 4.42
C THR A 52 -3.90 27.64 3.41
N LYS A 53 -3.58 26.65 2.57
CA LYS A 53 -2.46 26.73 1.61
C LYS A 53 -2.97 26.96 0.19
N SER A 54 -2.11 27.49 -0.67
CA SER A 54 -2.39 27.62 -2.10
C SER A 54 -2.64 26.23 -2.72
N ALA A 55 -3.83 26.06 -3.31
CA ALA A 55 -4.19 24.85 -4.02
C ALA A 55 -3.21 24.53 -5.18
N LEU A 56 -2.70 25.56 -5.85
CA LEU A 56 -1.68 25.41 -6.89
C LEU A 56 -0.39 24.84 -6.31
N THR A 57 0.11 25.42 -5.22
CA THR A 57 1.35 24.97 -4.58
C THR A 57 1.22 23.52 -4.10
N LEU A 58 0.13 23.18 -3.40
CA LEU A 58 -0.13 21.80 -2.96
C LEU A 58 -0.16 20.82 -4.13
N SER A 59 -0.83 21.20 -5.23
CA SER A 59 -0.95 20.35 -6.42
C SER A 59 0.38 20.15 -7.13
N VAL A 60 1.18 21.22 -7.27
CA VAL A 60 2.51 21.15 -7.89
C VAL A 60 3.45 20.31 -7.04
N THR A 61 3.49 20.52 -5.73
CA THR A 61 4.31 19.71 -4.82
C THR A 61 3.92 18.23 -4.91
N LYS A 62 2.62 17.91 -4.82
CA LYS A 62 2.15 16.52 -4.94
C LYS A 62 2.56 15.89 -6.26
N ARG A 63 2.37 16.59 -7.39
CA ARG A 63 2.75 16.07 -8.71
C ARG A 63 4.26 15.88 -8.85
N HIS A 64 5.06 16.84 -8.38
CA HIS A 64 6.51 16.76 -8.48
C HIS A 64 7.06 15.61 -7.63
N THR A 65 6.58 15.47 -6.39
CA THR A 65 6.97 14.35 -5.52
C THR A 65 6.57 13.02 -6.14
N ASN A 66 5.38 12.91 -6.74
CA ASN A 66 4.96 11.70 -7.46
C ASN A 66 5.84 11.42 -8.68
N ALA A 67 6.17 12.43 -9.49
CA ALA A 67 7.01 12.25 -10.68
C ALA A 67 8.44 11.79 -10.32
N VAL A 68 9.04 12.38 -9.29
CA VAL A 68 10.35 11.94 -8.77
C VAL A 68 10.27 10.50 -8.27
N THR A 69 9.17 10.18 -7.59
CA THR A 69 8.88 8.84 -7.08
C THR A 69 8.76 7.83 -8.22
N ASP A 70 7.97 8.11 -9.24
CA ASP A 70 7.82 7.24 -10.41
C ASP A 70 9.15 7.01 -11.13
N GLY A 71 10.02 8.03 -11.21
CA GLY A 71 11.36 7.89 -11.80
C GLY A 71 12.34 7.02 -10.98
N MET A 72 12.17 6.95 -9.65
CA MET A 72 13.03 6.15 -8.76
C MET A 72 12.72 4.65 -8.79
N VAL A 73 11.50 4.27 -9.20
CA VAL A 73 11.09 2.87 -9.34
C VAL A 73 11.00 2.59 -10.83
N ALA A 74 12.03 1.93 -11.38
CA ALA A 74 12.14 1.73 -12.83
C ALA A 74 10.81 1.28 -13.46
N PRO A 75 10.37 1.90 -14.57
CA PRO A 75 9.12 1.54 -15.28
C PRO A 75 9.07 0.10 -15.82
N ALA A 76 10.15 -0.66 -15.69
CA ALA A 76 10.29 -2.03 -16.19
C ALA A 76 9.55 -3.12 -15.37
N ARG A 77 8.92 -2.80 -14.22
CA ARG A 77 8.28 -3.83 -13.38
C ARG A 77 6.76 -3.92 -13.47
N SER A 78 6.05 -2.95 -14.04
CA SER A 78 4.59 -3.08 -14.20
C SER A 78 4.18 -3.99 -15.36
N TRP A 79 5.07 -4.19 -16.34
CA TRP A 79 4.79 -5.02 -17.52
C TRP A 79 4.67 -6.51 -17.18
N SER A 80 5.33 -7.03 -16.13
CA SER A 80 5.25 -8.45 -15.76
C SER A 80 4.27 -8.77 -14.64
N ASP A 81 3.68 -7.79 -13.96
CA ASP A 81 2.73 -8.05 -12.86
C ASP A 81 1.44 -8.67 -13.43
N ALA A 82 0.93 -8.12 -14.54
CA ALA A 82 -0.24 -8.66 -15.22
C ALA A 82 0.03 -10.08 -15.77
N ASP A 83 1.16 -10.27 -16.47
CA ASP A 83 1.54 -11.59 -17.01
C ASP A 83 1.80 -12.62 -15.91
N GLY A 84 2.39 -12.20 -14.78
CA GLY A 84 2.61 -13.05 -13.61
C GLY A 84 1.29 -13.50 -12.97
N LEU A 85 0.33 -12.59 -12.84
CA LEU A 85 -1.02 -12.93 -12.37
C LEU A 85 -1.74 -13.87 -13.35
N VAL A 86 -1.68 -13.60 -14.65
CA VAL A 86 -2.24 -14.48 -15.68
C VAL A 86 -1.60 -15.86 -15.60
N THR A 87 -0.28 -15.94 -15.42
CA THR A 87 0.44 -17.21 -15.24
C THR A 87 -0.06 -17.95 -14.01
N ALA A 88 -0.18 -17.27 -12.87
CA ALA A 88 -0.71 -17.86 -11.64
C ALA A 88 -2.16 -18.36 -11.76
N LEU A 89 -2.99 -17.72 -12.60
CA LEU A 89 -4.36 -18.21 -12.87
C LEU A 89 -4.40 -19.53 -13.65
N HIS A 90 -3.32 -19.85 -14.38
CA HIS A 90 -3.19 -21.09 -15.15
C HIS A 90 -2.35 -22.15 -14.44
N ASP A 91 -1.61 -21.78 -13.39
CA ASP A 91 -0.85 -22.71 -12.56
C ASP A 91 -1.80 -23.50 -11.62
N PRO A 92 -1.81 -24.85 -11.69
CA PRO A 92 -2.69 -25.68 -10.85
C PRO A 92 -2.49 -25.47 -9.35
N GLU A 93 -1.24 -25.36 -8.88
CA GLU A 93 -0.93 -25.17 -7.46
C GLU A 93 -1.52 -23.85 -6.94
N SER A 94 -1.32 -22.76 -7.68
CA SER A 94 -1.87 -21.44 -7.39
C SER A 94 -3.41 -21.45 -7.33
N ARG A 95 -4.08 -22.17 -8.25
CA ARG A 95 -5.55 -22.28 -8.28
C ARG A 95 -6.10 -23.04 -7.07
N ASP A 96 -5.44 -24.14 -6.68
CA ASP A 96 -5.84 -24.94 -5.52
C ASP A 96 -5.68 -24.13 -4.24
N ALA A 97 -4.56 -23.44 -4.07
CA ALA A 97 -4.32 -22.55 -2.94
C ALA A 97 -5.35 -21.39 -2.87
N ALA A 98 -5.65 -20.75 -4.00
CA ALA A 98 -6.66 -19.69 -4.06
C ALA A 98 -8.06 -20.21 -3.70
N THR A 99 -8.42 -21.41 -4.17
CA THR A 99 -9.70 -22.06 -3.86
C THR A 99 -9.82 -22.35 -2.36
N ALA A 100 -8.79 -22.94 -1.76
CA ALA A 100 -8.75 -23.22 -0.33
C ALA A 100 -8.87 -21.93 0.51
N TYR A 101 -8.18 -20.86 0.11
CA TYR A 101 -8.28 -19.56 0.76
C TYR A 101 -9.71 -18.99 0.70
N LEU A 102 -10.33 -18.97 -0.48
CA LEU A 102 -11.69 -18.45 -0.66
C LEU A 102 -12.73 -19.24 0.14
N GLN A 103 -12.58 -20.57 0.23
CA GLN A 103 -13.45 -21.40 1.06
C GLN A 103 -13.32 -21.07 2.55
N ARG A 104 -12.09 -20.77 3.02
CA ARG A 104 -11.84 -20.36 4.41
C ARG A 104 -12.44 -18.99 4.71
N VAL A 105 -12.26 -18.01 3.82
CA VAL A 105 -12.74 -16.64 4.02
C VAL A 105 -14.26 -16.54 3.92
N ARG A 106 -14.89 -17.26 2.99
CA ARG A 106 -16.35 -17.29 2.84
C ARG A 106 -17.10 -17.91 4.03
N ARG A 107 -16.40 -18.63 4.91
CA ARG A 107 -16.98 -19.26 6.11
C ARG A 107 -16.87 -18.35 7.35
N ARG A 108 -16.18 -17.22 7.26
CA ARG A 108 -16.11 -16.18 8.29
C ARG A 108 -17.08 -15.07 7.98
#